data_AF-A0A1D6NUW3-F1
#
_entry.id   AF-A0A1D6NUW3-F1
#
_cell.length_a   1.000
_cell.length_b   1.000
_cell.length_c   1.000
_cell.angle_alpha   90.00
_cell.angle_beta   90.00
_cell.angle_gamma   90.00
#
_symmetry.space_group_name_H-M   'P 1'
#
loop_
_entity.id
_entity.type
_entity.pdbx_description
1 polymer ?
#
loop_
_entity_poly.entity_id
_entity_poly.type
_entity_poly.pdbx_seq_one_letter_code
_entity_poly.pdbx_strand_id
1 'polypeptide(L)'
;MLSFANYSGDADSKIVREVWARLLDQALTKGGVAEACSVVKRVGSKLDPADGACLPLDIICLHLEKAAVDRLSSGEELVGDDDVARALLGACKGLPGPVLVVYDHLLSNGAIIPSLNLKLRLLRSVLAILREWGISVIAHRLGTTSAGASFFLDGTFSLNQTGDYFIQMYFYQLFERC
;
A
#
# COMPACT_ATOMS: atom_id res chain seq x y z
N MET A 1 6.72 -5.76 23.83
CA MET A 1 7.34 -6.58 22.77
C MET A 1 6.35 -7.69 22.46
N LEU A 2 5.49 -7.51 21.46
CA LEU A 2 4.51 -8.52 21.06
C LEU A 2 5.19 -9.42 20.02
N SER A 3 5.63 -10.60 20.47
CA SER A 3 6.14 -11.65 19.60
C SER A 3 4.93 -12.38 19.01
N PHE A 4 4.72 -12.19 17.71
CA PHE A 4 3.71 -12.90 16.94
C PHE A 4 4.23 -14.30 16.65
N ALA A 5 4.04 -15.22 17.60
CA ALA A 5 4.17 -16.64 17.31
C ALA A 5 3.15 -17.01 16.21
N ASN A 6 3.51 -17.92 15.33
CA ASN A 6 2.67 -18.44 14.24
C ASN A 6 1.24 -18.79 14.72
N TYR A 7 0.26 -17.97 14.33
CA TYR A 7 -1.17 -18.20 14.60
C TYR A 7 -1.94 -18.23 13.28
N SER A 8 -2.35 -19.43 12.86
CA SER A 8 -3.00 -19.69 11.57
C SER A 8 -4.48 -20.11 11.75
N GLY A 9 -5.31 -19.25 12.34
CA GLY A 9 -6.76 -19.47 12.49
C GLY A 9 -7.61 -18.23 12.16
N ASP A 10 -8.86 -18.42 11.70
CA ASP A 10 -9.82 -17.34 11.37
C ASP A 10 -10.08 -16.37 12.55
N ALA A 11 -10.08 -16.89 13.77
CA ALA A 11 -10.20 -16.09 14.99
C ALA A 11 -8.99 -15.15 15.20
N ASP A 12 -7.80 -15.58 14.81
CA ASP A 12 -6.57 -14.82 14.95
C ASP A 12 -6.48 -13.71 13.91
N SER A 13 -7.02 -13.97 12.70
CA SER A 13 -7.19 -12.94 11.69
C SER A 13 -8.08 -11.79 12.19
N LYS A 14 -9.15 -12.10 12.95
CA LYS A 14 -10.03 -11.09 13.56
C LYS A 14 -9.30 -10.28 14.65
N ILE A 15 -8.47 -10.93 15.47
CA ILE A 15 -7.68 -10.24 16.50
C ILE A 15 -6.66 -9.30 15.86
N VAL A 16 -5.93 -9.76 14.83
CA VAL A 16 -4.95 -8.93 14.11
C VAL A 16 -5.64 -7.72 13.48
N ARG A 17 -6.77 -7.94 12.80
CA ARG A 17 -7.60 -6.90 12.21
C ARG A 17 -8.06 -5.86 13.24
N GLU A 18 -8.53 -6.31 14.40
CA GLU A 18 -8.96 -5.45 15.52
C GLU A 18 -7.81 -4.66 16.13
N VAL A 19 -6.65 -5.29 16.33
CA VAL A 19 -5.44 -4.62 16.85
C VAL A 19 -5.00 -3.50 15.91
N TRP A 20 -5.02 -3.75 14.60
CA TRP A 20 -4.72 -2.74 13.59
C TRP A 20 -5.74 -1.60 13.59
N ALA A 21 -7.04 -1.90 13.69
CA ALA A 21 -8.08 -0.88 13.79
C ALA A 21 -7.84 0.05 15.00
N ARG A 22 -7.61 -0.52 16.19
CA ARG A 22 -7.33 0.27 17.41
C ARG A 22 -6.05 1.09 17.31
N LEU A 23 -5.00 0.52 16.70
CA LEU A 23 -3.75 1.23 16.48
C LEU A 23 -3.94 2.44 15.56
N LEU A 24 -4.72 2.27 14.49
CA LEU A 24 -5.06 3.35 13.56
C LEU A 24 -5.92 4.41 14.25
N ASP A 25 -6.96 4.03 14.98
CA ASP A 25 -7.80 4.97 15.72
C ASP A 25 -6.98 5.80 16.70
N GLN A 26 -6.06 5.16 17.43
CA GLN A 26 -5.17 5.86 18.35
C GLN A 26 -4.23 6.84 17.61
N ALA A 27 -3.67 6.45 16.47
CA ALA A 27 -2.79 7.31 15.68
C ALA A 27 -3.56 8.49 15.07
N LEU A 28 -4.75 8.23 14.52
CA LEU A 28 -5.65 9.24 13.98
C LEU A 28 -6.02 10.26 15.05
N THR A 29 -6.35 9.82 16.27
CA THR A 29 -6.72 10.72 17.37
C THR A 29 -5.55 11.59 17.84
N LYS A 30 -4.31 11.08 17.78
CA LYS A 30 -3.12 11.78 18.26
C LYS A 30 -2.54 12.78 17.26
N GLY A 31 -2.57 12.47 15.97
CA GLY A 31 -1.77 13.21 15.00
C GLY A 31 -2.28 13.17 13.57
N GLY A 32 -3.57 12.88 13.37
CA GLY A 32 -4.13 12.95 12.03
C GLY A 32 -3.87 11.70 11.18
N VAL A 33 -4.21 11.81 9.90
CA VAL A 33 -3.91 10.81 8.86
C VAL A 33 -2.40 10.74 8.63
N ALA A 34 -1.69 11.87 8.71
CA ALA A 34 -0.24 11.89 8.60
C ALA A 34 0.46 10.98 9.63
N GLU A 35 0.07 11.04 10.91
CA GLU A 35 0.65 10.16 11.94
C GLU A 35 0.21 8.71 11.74
N ALA A 36 -1.05 8.45 11.37
CA ALA A 36 -1.51 7.10 11.08
C ALA A 36 -0.73 6.46 9.92
N CYS A 37 -0.47 7.21 8.84
CA CYS A 37 0.40 6.80 7.73
C CYS A 37 1.84 6.51 8.19
N SER A 38 2.40 7.35 9.07
CA SER A 38 3.73 7.14 9.66
C SER A 38 3.80 5.85 10.48
N VAL A 39 2.80 5.58 11.30
CA VAL A 39 2.67 4.36 12.11
C VAL A 39 2.56 3.13 11.20
N VAL A 40 1.71 3.16 10.18
CA VAL A 40 1.55 2.06 9.21
C VAL A 40 2.87 1.75 8.52
N LYS A 41 3.58 2.76 8.01
CA LYS A 41 4.89 2.54 7.39
C LYS A 41 5.89 1.94 8.38
N ARG A 42 5.94 2.45 9.62
CA ARG A 42 6.90 2.02 10.65
C ARG A 42 6.64 0.61 11.16
N VAL A 43 5.38 0.22 11.35
CA VAL A 43 4.99 -1.09 11.87
C VAL A 43 4.94 -2.11 10.75
N GLY A 44 4.36 -1.76 9.61
CA GLY A 44 4.22 -2.65 8.46
C GLY A 44 5.57 -3.07 7.86
N SER A 45 6.54 -2.16 7.76
CA SER A 45 7.88 -2.50 7.22
C SER A 45 8.67 -3.51 8.06
N LYS A 46 8.29 -3.69 9.33
CA LYS A 46 8.89 -4.68 10.25
C LYS A 46 8.25 -6.05 10.15
N LEU A 47 7.07 -6.15 9.55
CA LEU A 47 6.39 -7.42 9.33
C LEU A 47 6.92 -8.02 8.02
N ASP A 48 7.40 -9.26 8.08
CA ASP A 48 7.78 -9.97 6.88
C ASP A 48 6.53 -10.63 6.28
N PRO A 49 6.17 -10.35 5.02
CA PRO A 49 5.08 -11.06 4.35
C PRO A 49 5.27 -12.59 4.31
N ALA A 50 6.49 -13.11 4.52
CA ALA A 50 6.77 -14.55 4.57
C ALA A 50 6.45 -15.21 5.92
N ASP A 51 6.30 -14.45 7.02
CA ASP A 51 6.28 -14.97 8.40
C ASP A 51 4.86 -15.20 8.95
N GLY A 52 3.87 -15.42 8.07
CA GLY A 52 2.48 -15.74 8.44
C GLY A 52 1.66 -14.61 9.06
N ALA A 53 2.30 -13.56 9.58
CA ALA A 53 1.68 -12.31 10.02
C ALA A 53 1.35 -11.42 8.82
N CYS A 54 0.40 -11.84 8.00
CA CYS A 54 -0.03 -11.05 6.84
C CYS A 54 -0.61 -9.71 7.32
N LEU A 55 0.02 -8.62 6.91
CA LEU A 55 -0.48 -7.26 7.11
C LEU A 55 -1.91 -7.18 6.54
N PRO A 56 -2.95 -6.87 7.34
CA PRO A 56 -4.34 -6.76 6.85
C PRO A 56 -4.51 -5.47 6.04
N LEU A 57 -3.90 -5.44 4.85
CA LEU A 57 -3.83 -4.29 3.96
C LEU A 57 -5.21 -3.79 3.56
N ASP A 58 -6.18 -4.69 3.42
CA ASP A 58 -7.58 -4.37 3.12
C ASP A 58 -8.22 -3.48 4.18
N ILE A 59 -8.05 -3.80 5.46
CA ILE A 59 -8.56 -2.98 6.56
C ILE A 59 -7.77 -1.70 6.68
N ILE A 60 -6.44 -1.77 6.64
CA ILE A 60 -5.59 -0.60 6.82
C ILE A 60 -5.86 0.43 5.72
N CYS A 61 -5.93 -0.02 4.46
CA CYS A 61 -6.24 0.83 3.32
C CYS A 61 -7.62 1.46 3.47
N LEU A 62 -8.67 0.66 3.70
CA LEU A 62 -10.02 1.18 3.79
C LEU A 62 -10.21 2.16 4.96
N HIS A 63 -9.60 1.89 6.11
CA HIS A 63 -9.72 2.73 7.30
C HIS A 63 -9.02 4.08 7.12
N LEU A 64 -7.81 4.08 6.57
CA LEU A 64 -7.08 5.30 6.27
C LEU A 64 -7.75 6.14 5.19
N GLU A 65 -8.23 5.52 4.12
CA GLU A 65 -8.89 6.25 3.03
C GLU A 65 -10.21 6.87 3.47
N LYS A 66 -10.99 6.17 4.30
CA LYS A 66 -12.20 6.76 4.91
C LYS A 66 -11.84 7.94 5.81
N ALA A 67 -10.92 7.76 6.74
CA ALA A 67 -10.49 8.84 7.63
C ALA A 67 -9.94 10.05 6.86
N ALA A 68 -9.24 9.81 5.75
CA ALA A 68 -8.72 10.87 4.90
C ALA A 68 -9.81 11.62 4.13
N VAL A 69 -10.83 10.92 3.62
CA VAL A 69 -12.01 11.59 3.03
C VAL A 69 -12.75 12.41 4.09
N ASP A 70 -12.96 11.85 5.28
CA ASP A 70 -13.73 12.51 6.35
C ASP A 70 -13.01 13.78 6.84
N ARG A 71 -11.69 13.71 7.05
CA ARG A 71 -10.90 14.89 7.45
C ARG A 71 -10.70 15.93 6.37
N LEU A 72 -10.53 15.50 5.12
CA LEU A 72 -10.43 16.43 4.00
C LEU A 72 -11.76 17.15 3.77
N SER A 73 -12.89 16.45 3.86
CA SER A 73 -14.22 17.02 3.65
C SER A 73 -14.69 17.92 4.79
N SER A 74 -14.29 17.62 6.04
CA SER A 74 -14.51 18.49 7.19
C SER A 74 -13.54 19.68 7.26
N GLY A 75 -12.44 19.64 6.51
CA GLY A 75 -11.39 20.67 6.53
C GLY A 75 -10.48 20.61 7.77
N GLU A 76 -10.54 19.51 8.54
CA GLU A 76 -9.69 19.30 9.71
C GLU A 76 -8.22 19.07 9.36
N GLU A 77 -7.95 18.42 8.21
CA GLU A 77 -6.60 18.05 7.79
C GLU A 77 -6.46 18.13 6.27
N LEU A 78 -5.36 18.73 5.80
CA LEU A 78 -4.99 18.70 4.39
C LEU A 78 -4.30 17.37 4.10
N VAL A 79 -5.05 16.42 3.54
CA VAL A 79 -4.52 15.10 3.19
C VAL A 79 -4.30 15.00 1.68
N GLY A 80 -3.06 14.76 1.26
CA GLY A 80 -2.70 14.53 -0.14
C GLY A 80 -3.30 13.23 -0.69
N ASP A 81 -3.51 13.20 -2.00
CA ASP A 81 -4.08 12.03 -2.70
C ASP A 81 -3.13 10.80 -2.68
N ASP A 82 -1.83 11.04 -2.48
CA ASP A 82 -0.75 10.04 -2.51
C ASP A 82 -0.23 9.66 -1.11
N ASP A 83 -0.69 10.32 -0.04
CA ASP A 83 -0.17 10.08 1.32
C ASP A 83 -0.43 8.67 1.82
N VAL A 84 -1.66 8.17 1.64
CA VAL A 84 -2.04 6.82 2.05
C VAL A 84 -1.37 5.77 1.16
N ALA A 85 -1.35 5.99 -0.16
CA ALA A 85 -0.65 5.14 -1.12
C ALA A 85 0.84 4.98 -0.78
N ARG A 86 1.56 6.08 -0.53
CA ARG A 86 2.99 6.07 -0.13
C ARG A 86 3.21 5.37 1.20
N ALA A 87 2.30 5.52 2.15
CA ALA A 87 2.37 4.84 3.44
C ALA A 87 2.24 3.32 3.28
N LEU A 88 1.28 2.86 2.46
CA LEU A 88 1.07 1.44 2.16
C LEU A 88 2.23 0.85 1.37
N LEU A 89 2.76 1.55 0.36
CA LEU A 89 3.98 1.13 -0.34
C LEU A 89 5.15 1.01 0.63
N GLY A 90 5.33 1.99 1.52
CA GLY A 90 6.37 1.95 2.55
C GLY A 90 6.21 0.79 3.53
N ALA A 91 4.96 0.45 3.90
CA ALA A 91 4.66 -0.71 4.72
C ALA A 91 4.99 -2.03 4.00
N CYS A 92 4.76 -2.09 2.68
CA CYS A 92 5.07 -3.23 1.82
C CYS A 92 6.52 -3.24 1.28
N LYS A 93 7.44 -2.49 1.91
CA LYS A 93 8.86 -2.41 1.50
C LYS A 93 9.05 -2.00 0.03
N GLY A 94 8.15 -1.18 -0.50
CA GLY A 94 8.16 -0.70 -1.89
C GLY A 94 7.60 -1.68 -2.91
N LEU A 95 6.99 -2.80 -2.49
CA LEU A 95 6.32 -3.73 -3.41
C LEU A 95 4.92 -3.23 -3.77
N PRO A 96 4.65 -2.83 -5.02
CA PRO A 96 3.34 -2.30 -5.42
C PRO A 96 2.31 -3.41 -5.65
N GLY A 97 2.73 -4.64 -6.00
CA GLY A 97 1.82 -5.76 -6.30
C GLY A 97 0.79 -6.04 -5.20
N PRO A 98 1.20 -6.27 -3.93
CA PRO A 98 0.27 -6.51 -2.82
C PRO A 98 -0.70 -5.34 -2.58
N VAL A 99 -0.23 -4.12 -2.81
CA VAL A 99 -1.03 -2.91 -2.60
C VAL A 99 -2.08 -2.75 -3.71
N LEU A 100 -1.71 -2.96 -4.97
CA LEU A 100 -2.61 -2.88 -6.12
C LEU A 100 -3.73 -3.93 -6.07
N VAL A 101 -3.42 -5.17 -5.65
CA VAL A 101 -4.42 -6.24 -5.48
C VAL A 101 -5.50 -5.81 -4.47
N VAL A 102 -5.11 -5.14 -3.40
CA VAL A 102 -6.04 -4.66 -2.38
C VAL A 102 -6.91 -3.53 -2.90
N TYR A 103 -6.33 -2.55 -3.60
CA TYR A 103 -7.12 -1.48 -4.21
C TYR A 103 -8.13 -2.02 -5.21
N ASP A 104 -7.77 -3.01 -6.02
CA ASP A 104 -8.70 -3.62 -6.97
C ASP A 104 -9.80 -4.42 -6.31
N HIS A 105 -9.47 -5.19 -5.28
CA HIS A 105 -10.47 -5.87 -4.47
C HIS A 105 -11.46 -4.86 -3.85
N LEU A 106 -10.96 -3.74 -3.31
CA LEU A 106 -11.82 -2.68 -2.78
C LEU A 106 -12.68 -2.03 -3.86
N LEU A 107 -12.10 -1.69 -5.02
CA LEU A 107 -12.80 -1.06 -6.15
C LEU A 107 -13.85 -1.97 -6.79
N SER A 108 -13.58 -3.28 -6.84
CA SER A 108 -14.50 -4.32 -7.35
C SER A 108 -15.63 -4.61 -6.38
N ASN A 109 -15.41 -4.43 -5.08
CA ASN A 109 -16.42 -4.64 -4.03
C ASN A 109 -17.28 -3.39 -3.80
N GLY A 110 -18.28 -3.22 -4.67
CA GLY A 110 -19.25 -2.11 -4.59
C GLY A 110 -20.06 -2.04 -3.28
N ALA A 111 -20.08 -3.11 -2.47
CA ALA A 111 -20.73 -3.11 -1.15
C ALA A 111 -19.93 -2.35 -0.07
N ILE A 112 -18.62 -2.19 -0.25
CA ILE A 112 -17.69 -1.64 0.76
C ILE A 112 -17.43 -0.14 0.54
N ILE A 113 -17.63 0.36 -0.69
CA ILE A 113 -17.45 1.76 -1.08
C ILE A 113 -18.82 2.45 -1.17
N PRO A 114 -19.31 3.09 -0.09
CA PRO A 114 -20.62 3.72 -0.09
C PRO A 114 -20.65 5.07 -0.82
N SER A 115 -19.51 5.75 -1.01
CA SER A 115 -19.47 7.13 -1.53
C SER A 115 -18.60 7.30 -2.78
N LEU A 116 -19.09 8.12 -3.72
CA LEU A 116 -18.35 8.49 -4.94
C LEU A 116 -17.00 9.15 -4.61
N ASN A 117 -16.94 9.91 -3.52
CA ASN A 117 -15.70 10.56 -3.04
C ASN A 117 -14.64 9.55 -2.63
N LEU A 118 -15.04 8.47 -1.93
CA LEU A 118 -14.11 7.40 -1.57
C LEU A 118 -13.61 6.66 -2.82
N LYS A 119 -14.49 6.39 -3.79
CA LYS A 119 -14.10 5.76 -5.06
C LYS A 119 -13.09 6.60 -5.84
N LEU A 120 -13.32 7.91 -5.95
CA LEU A 120 -12.41 8.84 -6.61
C LEU A 120 -11.06 8.90 -5.91
N ARG A 121 -11.05 8.94 -4.57
CA ARG A 121 -9.80 8.96 -3.80
C ARG A 121 -8.99 7.68 -3.99
N LEU A 122 -9.62 6.51 -3.90
CA LEU A 122 -8.97 5.22 -4.19
C LEU A 122 -8.34 5.19 -5.58
N LEU A 123 -9.03 5.69 -6.61
CA LEU A 123 -8.49 5.78 -7.97
C LEU A 123 -7.27 6.72 -8.07
N ARG A 124 -7.29 7.84 -7.34
CA ARG A 124 -6.13 8.77 -7.30
C ARG A 124 -4.94 8.13 -6.59
N SER A 125 -5.18 7.38 -5.52
CA SER A 125 -4.14 6.65 -4.80
C SER A 125 -3.55 5.51 -5.64
N VAL A 126 -4.36 4.79 -6.42
CA VAL A 126 -3.88 3.84 -7.44
C VAL A 126 -3.03 4.54 -8.50
N LEU A 127 -3.50 5.69 -9.02
CA LEU A 127 -2.74 6.47 -10.01
C LEU A 127 -1.39 6.95 -9.45
N ALA A 128 -1.33 7.33 -8.18
CA ALA A 128 -0.08 7.71 -7.52
C ALA A 128 0.92 6.54 -7.49
N ILE A 129 0.46 5.33 -7.13
CA ILE A 129 1.28 4.10 -7.11
C ILE A 129 1.80 3.79 -8.52
N LEU A 130 0.93 3.87 -9.53
CA LEU A 130 1.31 3.62 -10.92
C LEU A 130 2.31 4.64 -11.44
N ARG A 131 2.19 5.91 -11.06
CA ARG A 131 3.16 6.96 -11.42
C ARG A 131 4.52 6.71 -10.78
N GLU A 132 4.55 6.40 -9.49
CA GLU A 132 5.78 6.11 -8.76
C GLU A 132 6.49 4.89 -9.35
N TRP A 133 5.74 3.82 -9.62
CA TRP A 133 6.29 2.63 -10.28
C TRP A 133 6.74 2.90 -11.72
N GLY A 134 5.94 3.62 -12.51
CA GLY A 134 6.29 3.98 -13.89
C GLY A 134 7.62 4.74 -13.96
N ILE A 135 7.87 5.66 -13.03
CA ILE A 135 9.15 6.37 -12.90
C ILE A 135 10.28 5.39 -12.56
N SER A 136 10.07 4.45 -11.62
CA SER A 136 11.07 3.43 -11.27
C SER A 136 11.42 2.50 -12.45
N VAL A 137 10.43 2.07 -13.24
CA VAL A 137 10.65 1.24 -14.43
C VAL A 137 11.39 2.00 -15.52
N ILE A 138 11.00 3.26 -15.76
CA ILE A 138 11.66 4.12 -16.73
C ILE A 138 13.11 4.40 -16.29
N ALA A 139 13.34 4.68 -15.01
CA ALA A 139 14.69 4.87 -14.45
C ALA A 139 15.53 3.59 -14.56
N HIS A 140 14.94 2.42 -14.31
CA HIS A 140 15.62 1.14 -14.52
C HIS A 140 16.00 0.95 -16.00
N ARG A 141 15.09 1.25 -16.93
CA ARG A 141 15.37 1.16 -18.37
C ARG A 141 16.40 2.17 -18.84
N LEU A 142 16.33 3.43 -18.40
CA LEU A 142 17.33 4.46 -18.74
C LEU A 142 18.70 4.15 -18.15
N GLY A 143 18.77 3.61 -16.93
CA GLY A 143 20.02 3.14 -16.31
C GLY A 143 20.67 1.97 -17.04
N THR A 144 19.91 1.26 -17.88
CA THR A 144 20.41 0.15 -18.72
C THR A 144 20.75 0.55 -20.16
N THR A 145 20.57 1.82 -20.55
CA THR A 145 20.87 2.31 -21.91
C THR A 145 21.90 3.44 -21.92
N SER A 146 23.17 3.12 -21.61
CA SER A 146 24.32 3.64 -22.35
C SER A 146 25.52 2.72 -22.12
N ALA A 147 26.38 2.63 -23.13
CA ALA A 147 27.50 1.69 -23.30
C ALA A 147 28.27 1.31 -22.01
N GLY A 148 28.72 0.05 -21.98
CA GLY A 148 29.26 -0.63 -20.80
C GLY A 148 30.28 0.15 -19.96
N ALA A 149 30.08 0.07 -18.65
CA ALA A 149 31.13 0.21 -17.65
C ALA A 149 30.72 -0.60 -16.41
N SER A 150 31.51 -1.63 -16.13
CA SER A 150 31.51 -2.34 -14.87
C SER A 150 31.71 -1.37 -13.70
N PHE A 151 30.73 -1.29 -12.81
CA PHE A 151 30.99 -0.95 -11.41
C PHE A 151 30.29 -1.96 -10.52
N PHE A 152 31.12 -2.85 -9.98
CA PHE A 152 30.85 -3.62 -8.78
C PHE A 152 30.52 -2.63 -7.66
N LEU A 153 29.27 -2.61 -7.21
CA LEU A 153 28.91 -2.16 -5.87
C LEU A 153 27.93 -3.17 -5.30
N ASP A 154 28.54 -3.98 -4.45
CA ASP A 154 28.04 -5.00 -3.54
C ASP A 154 26.77 -4.55 -2.79
N GLY A 155 25.76 -5.42 -2.78
CA GLY A 155 24.45 -5.17 -2.17
C GLY A 155 23.32 -5.74 -3.02
N THR A 156 23.07 -7.04 -2.91
CA THR A 156 21.99 -7.79 -3.58
C THR A 156 20.60 -7.16 -3.34
N PHE A 157 20.14 -6.31 -4.25
CA PHE A 157 18.72 -6.06 -4.48
C PHE A 157 18.23 -6.98 -5.59
N SER A 158 17.95 -8.24 -5.22
CA SER A 158 17.07 -9.10 -6.00
C SER A 158 15.62 -8.68 -5.69
N LEU A 159 15.18 -7.56 -6.25
CA LEU A 159 13.78 -7.16 -6.18
C LEU A 159 13.04 -7.73 -7.40
N ASN A 160 12.66 -9.00 -7.28
CA ASN A 160 11.51 -9.64 -7.93
C ASN A 160 11.24 -9.32 -9.41
N GLN A 161 11.91 -10.05 -10.32
CA GLN A 161 11.41 -10.24 -11.70
C GLN A 161 9.91 -10.64 -11.70
N THR A 162 9.45 -11.37 -10.69
CA THR A 162 8.05 -11.79 -10.50
C THR A 162 7.07 -10.63 -10.27
N GLY A 163 7.53 -9.52 -9.68
CA GLY A 163 6.70 -8.33 -9.43
C GLY A 163 6.44 -7.54 -10.71
N ASP A 164 7.45 -7.43 -11.57
CA ASP A 164 7.33 -6.77 -12.88
C ASP A 164 6.35 -7.49 -13.80
N TYR A 165 6.36 -8.83 -13.84
CA TYR A 165 5.38 -9.60 -14.63
C TYR A 165 3.95 -9.42 -14.12
N PHE A 166 3.75 -9.35 -12.81
CA PHE A 166 2.41 -9.21 -12.22
C PHE A 166 1.81 -7.83 -12.52
N ILE A 167 2.60 -6.76 -12.44
CA ILE A 167 2.15 -5.39 -12.73
C ILE A 167 2.00 -5.17 -14.23
N GLN A 168 2.86 -5.78 -15.05
CA GLN A 168 2.72 -5.75 -16.51
C GLN A 168 1.45 -6.48 -16.95
N MET A 169 1.12 -7.63 -16.35
CA MET A 169 -0.19 -8.27 -16.52
C MET A 169 -1.34 -7.40 -16.01
N TYR A 170 -1.16 -6.71 -14.88
CA TYR A 170 -2.13 -5.76 -14.35
C TYR A 170 -2.42 -4.63 -15.32
N PHE A 171 -1.37 -4.06 -15.92
CA PHE A 171 -1.47 -2.98 -16.91
C PHE A 171 -2.19 -3.47 -18.18
N TYR A 172 -1.89 -4.69 -18.65
CA TYR A 172 -2.60 -5.32 -19.76
C TYR A 172 -4.08 -5.56 -19.44
N GLN A 173 -4.41 -6.09 -18.25
CA GLN A 173 -5.79 -6.35 -17.84
C GLN A 173 -6.59 -5.07 -17.57
N LEU A 174 -5.95 -4.02 -17.05
CA LEU A 174 -6.60 -2.73 -16.83
C LEU A 174 -6.89 -2.02 -18.16
N PHE A 175 -5.97 -2.13 -19.13
CA PHE A 175 -6.14 -1.57 -20.47
C PHE A 175 -7.22 -2.32 -21.29
N GLU A 176 -7.36 -3.63 -21.13
CA GLU A 176 -8.47 -4.39 -21.77
C GLU A 176 -9.86 -4.10 -21.15
N ARG A 177 -9.91 -3.52 -19.95
CA ARG A 177 -11.16 -3.19 -19.25
C ARG A 177 -11.65 -1.74 -19.49
N CYS A 178 -10.93 -0.93 -20.27
CA CYS A 178 -11.32 0.42 -20.71
C CYS A 178 -11.65 0.43 -22.20
#